data_AF-A0A0Q6EN96-F1
#
_entry.id   AF-A0A0Q6EN96-F1
#
_cell.length_a   1.000
_cell.length_b   1.000
_cell.length_c   1.000
_cell.angle_alpha   90.00
_cell.angle_beta   90.00
_cell.angle_gamma   90.00
#
_symmetry.space_group_name_H-M   'P 1'
#
loop_
_entity.id
_entity.type
_entity.pdbx_description
1 polymer ?
#
loop_
_entity_poly.entity_id
_entity_poly.type
_entity_poly.pdbx_seq_one_letter_code
_entity_poly.pdbx_strand_id
1 'polypeptide(L)' 'MFVGESIQNLGLEEIEYSDDERVWHITLGFSRPWDDRRGLSNLLGADALANRHYRVVKVRDEDGAIISVKLRELN' A
#
# COMPACT_ATOMS: atom_id res chain seq x y z
N MET A 1 -15.40 8.84 -16.68
CA MET A 1 -14.18 9.55 -16.24
C MET A 1 -13.69 8.82 -15.01
N PHE A 2 -12.52 8.19 -15.05
CA PHE A 2 -11.91 7.60 -13.86
C PHE A 2 -11.38 8.76 -13.01
N VAL A 3 -12.17 9.21 -12.04
CA VAL A 3 -11.65 10.06 -10.97
C VAL A 3 -10.54 9.24 -10.30
N GLY A 4 -9.33 9.77 -10.30
CA GLY A 4 -8.20 9.16 -9.59
C GLY A 4 -8.65 8.84 -8.17
N GLU A 5 -8.52 7.57 -7.80
CA GLU A 5 -8.89 7.09 -6.49
C GLU A 5 -8.22 7.98 -5.43
N SER A 6 -9.03 8.65 -4.59
CA SER A 6 -8.52 9.58 -3.58
C SER A 6 -7.95 8.79 -2.41
N ILE A 7 -6.81 8.13 -2.62
CA ILE A 7 -6.10 7.38 -1.58
C ILE A 7 -5.74 8.32 -0.43
N GLN A 8 -5.89 7.81 0.79
CA GLN A 8 -5.61 8.51 2.03
C GLN A 8 -4.68 7.67 2.89
N ASN A 9 -4.06 8.29 3.91
CA ASN A 9 -3.23 7.60 4.90
C ASN A 9 -2.14 6.71 4.28
N LEU A 10 -1.58 7.15 3.15
CA LEU A 10 -0.48 6.48 2.46
C LEU A 10 0.73 6.40 3.39
N GLY A 11 1.25 5.19 3.59
CA GLY A 11 2.42 4.93 4.41
C GLY A 11 3.32 3.85 3.80
N LEU A 12 4.59 3.91 4.17
CA LEU A 12 5.55 2.84 3.90
C LEU A 12 5.41 1.78 4.99
N GLU A 13 5.25 0.52 4.58
CA GLU A 13 5.09 -0.61 5.50
C GLU A 13 6.37 -1.43 5.60
N GLU A 14 6.97 -1.78 4.46
CA GLU A 14 8.10 -2.71 4.37
C GLU A 14 8.95 -2.38 3.15
N ILE A 15 10.27 -2.57 3.28
CA ILE A 15 11.22 -2.57 2.17
C ILE A 15 12.03 -3.86 2.29
N GLU A 16 12.00 -4.66 1.24
CA GLU A 16 12.81 -5.87 1.12
C GLU A 16 13.62 -5.80 -0.18
N TYR A 17 14.90 -6.16 -0.10
CA TYR A 17 15.74 -6.34 -1.27
C TYR A 17 15.86 -7.82 -1.60
N SER A 18 15.67 -8.18 -2.87
CA SER A 18 15.89 -9.52 -3.40
C SER A 18 17.18 -9.52 -4.21
N ASP A 19 18.22 -10.14 -3.64
CA ASP A 19 19.54 -10.27 -4.28
C ASP A 19 19.50 -11.11 -5.57
N ASP A 20 18.65 -12.12 -5.60
CA ASP A 20 18.48 -13.05 -6.71
C ASP A 20 17.81 -12.38 -7.92
N GLU A 21 16.80 -11.55 -7.70
CA GLU A 21 16.10 -10.83 -8.76
C GLU A 21 16.69 -9.44 -9.04
N ARG A 22 17.55 -8.91 -8.15
CA ARG A 22 18.07 -7.53 -8.16
C ARG A 22 16.97 -6.48 -8.20
N VAL A 23 16.05 -6.60 -7.27
CA VAL A 23 14.87 -5.74 -7.16
C VAL A 23 14.55 -5.40 -5.71
N TRP A 24 13.93 -4.25 -5.54
CA TRP A 24 13.30 -3.82 -4.30
C TRP A 24 11.81 -4.14 -4.34
N HIS A 25 11.33 -4.82 -3.31
CA HIS A 25 9.91 -4.99 -3.01
C HIS A 25 9.52 -3.96 -1.94
N ILE A 26 8.75 -2.96 -2.34
CA ILE A 26 8.29 -1.87 -1.47
C ILE A 26 6.81 -2.07 -1.19
N THR A 27 6.46 -2.36 0.06
CA THR A 27 5.05 -2.48 0.47
C THR A 27 4.54 -1.12 0.94
N LEU A 28 3.49 -0.63 0.27
CA LEU A 28 2.78 0.60 0.61
C LEU A 28 1.39 0.28 1.13
N GLY A 29 1.01 0.89 2.25
CA GLY A 29 -0.31 0.82 2.86
C GLY A 29 -1.09 2.11 2.64
N PHE A 30 -2.38 2.03 2.35
CA PHE A 30 -3.27 3.20 2.21
C PHE A 30 -4.72 2.83 2.54
N SER A 31 -5.57 3.83 2.72
CA SER A 31 -7.02 3.67 2.86
C SER A 31 -7.75 4.43 1.76
N ARG A 32 -9.01 4.06 1.49
CA ARG A 32 -9.89 4.74 0.53
C ARG A 32 -11.03 5.44 1.27
N PRO A 33 -11.61 6.51 0.71
CA PRO A 33 -12.63 7.29 1.42
C PRO A 33 -13.90 6.49 1.76
N TRP A 34 -14.18 5.41 1.03
CA TRP A 34 -15.34 4.54 1.26
C TRP A 34 -15.02 3.29 2.08
N ASP A 35 -13.77 3.14 2.53
CA ASP A 35 -13.39 2.10 3.48
C ASP A 35 -13.88 2.42 4.90
N ASP A 36 -14.08 3.70 5.22
CA ASP A 36 -14.57 4.15 6.52
C ASP A 36 -16.04 3.75 6.72
N ARG A 37 -16.25 2.62 7.39
CA ARG A 37 -17.57 2.17 7.87
C ARG A 37 -17.96 2.95 9.12
N ARG A 38 -18.29 4.25 8.94
CA ARG A 38 -18.97 5.17 9.87
C ARG A 38 -19.34 4.54 11.22
N GLY A 39 -18.37 4.46 12.12
CA GLY A 39 -18.53 4.02 13.50
C GLY A 39 -17.64 4.87 14.39
N LEU A 40 -18.02 5.06 15.65
CA LEU A 40 -17.37 5.92 16.65
C LEU A 40 -15.92 5.52 17.01
N SER A 41 -15.29 4.62 16.26
CA SER A 41 -13.95 4.03 16.47
C SER A 41 -12.80 4.89 15.88
N ASN A 42 -13.11 5.86 15.01
CA ASN A 42 -12.13 6.84 14.49
C ASN A 42 -11.41 7.68 15.57
N LEU A 43 -11.88 7.70 16.82
CA LEU A 43 -11.28 8.48 17.92
C LEU A 43 -9.99 7.86 18.49
N LEU A 44 -9.68 6.59 18.21
CA LEU A 44 -8.52 5.89 18.79
C LEU A 44 -7.49 5.41 17.74
N GLY A 45 -7.64 5.79 16.46
CA GLY A 45 -6.71 5.40 15.40
C GLY A 45 -6.75 3.91 15.00
N ALA A 46 -7.64 3.12 15.61
CA ALA A 46 -7.78 1.68 15.36
C ALA A 46 -8.40 1.38 13.98
N ASP A 47 -9.27 2.24 13.44
CA ASP A 47 -9.92 2.05 12.14
C ASP A 47 -8.98 2.28 10.94
N ALA A 48 -7.89 3.04 11.11
CA ALA A 48 -6.92 3.29 10.03
C ALA A 48 -6.13 2.03 9.63
N LEU A 49 -6.04 1.04 10.52
CA LEU A 49 -5.47 -0.28 10.24
C LEU A 49 -6.53 -1.29 9.76
N ALA A 50 -7.78 -1.16 10.23
CA ALA A 50 -8.86 -2.11 9.95
C ALA A 50 -9.28 -2.17 8.48
N ASN A 51 -9.05 -1.10 7.71
CA ASN A 51 -9.34 -1.08 6.27
C ASN A 51 -8.12 -0.67 5.42
N ARG A 52 -6.93 -1.06 5.86
CA ARG A 52 -5.69 -0.78 5.13
C ARG A 52 -5.60 -1.69 3.90
N HIS A 53 -5.41 -1.09 2.73
CA HIS A 53 -5.08 -1.77 1.49
C HIS A 53 -3.56 -1.76 1.31
N TYR A 54 -3.03 -2.85 0.74
CA TYR A 54 -1.60 -3.02 0.56
C TYR A 54 -1.25 -3.23 -0.92
N ARG A 55 -0.19 -2.56 -1.36
CA ARG A 55 0.40 -2.76 -2.69
C ARG A 55 1.88 -3.03 -2.54
N VAL A 56 2.38 -4.02 -3.27
CA VAL A 56 3.83 -4.25 -3.42
C VAL A 56 4.25 -3.66 -4.75
N VAL A 57 5.14 -2.69 -4.69
CA VAL A 57 5.81 -2.09 -5.85
C VAL A 57 7.14 -2.81 -6.01
N LYS A 58 7.34 -3.40 -7.19
CA LYS A 58 8.61 -4.04 -7.57
C LYS A 58 9.43 -3.04 -8.38
N VAL A 59 10.61 -2.70 -7.88
CA VAL A 59 11.51 -1.68 -8.47
C VAL A 59 12.82 -2.35 -8.84
N ARG A 60 13.30 -2.13 -10.08
CA ARG A 60 14.62 -2.62 -10.51
C ARG A 60 15.73 -1.85 -9.82
N ASP A 61 16.74 -2.55 -9.31
CA ASP A 61 17.87 -1.93 -8.60
C ASP A 61 18.72 -1.03 -9.50
N GLU A 62 18.98 -1.48 -10.74
CA GLU A 62 19.90 -0.81 -11.67
C GLU A 62 19.52 0.64 -12.01
N ASP A 63 18.23 0.90 -12.24
CA ASP A 63 17.73 2.16 -12.81
C ASP A 63 16.54 2.75 -12.03
N GLY A 64 16.07 2.08 -10.98
CA GLY A 64 14.88 2.48 -10.23
C GLY A 64 13.58 2.33 -11.01
N ALA A 65 13.56 1.61 -12.15
CA ALA A 65 12.36 1.43 -12.94
C ALA A 65 11.32 0.60 -12.20
N ILE A 66 10.07 1.07 -12.18
CA ILE A 66 8.94 0.29 -11.65
C ILE A 66 8.63 -0.83 -12.63
N ILE A 67 8.84 -2.06 -12.19
CA ILE A 67 8.58 -3.28 -12.97
C ILE A 67 7.10 -3.66 -12.87
N SER A 68 6.54 -3.63 -11.67
CA SER A 68 5.14 -4.00 -11.45
C SER A 68 4.58 -3.45 -10.14
N VAL A 69 3.25 -3.39 -10.05
CA VAL A 69 2.51 -3.10 -8.83
C VAL A 69 1.45 -4.18 -8.64
N LYS A 70 1.45 -4.86 -7.49
CA LYS A 70 0.51 -5.95 -7.18
C LYS A 70 -0.23 -5.71 -5.86
N LEU A 71 -1.45 -6.24 -5.74
CA LEU A 71 -2.17 -6.33 -4.47
C LEU A 71 -1.43 -7.34 -3.56
N ARG A 72 -1.27 -6.99 -2.28
CA ARG A 72 -0.92 -7.96 -1.23
C ARG A 72 -2.20 -8.34 -0.52
N GLU A 73 -2.65 -9.57 -0.72
CA GLU A 73 -3.78 -10.13 0.04
C GLU A 73 -3.24 -10.64 1.39
N LEU A 74 -3.81 -10.16 2.48
CA LEU A 74 -3.62 -10.75 3.80
C LEU A 74 -4.67 -11.86 3.94
N ASN A 75 -4.21 -13.12 3.98
CA ASN A 75 -5.04 -14.27 4.31
C ASN A 75 -5.41 -14.30 5.80
#